data_AF-R8WLT8-F1
#
_entry.id   AF-R8WLT8-F1
#
_cell.length_a   1.000
_cell.length_b   1.000
_cell.length_c   1.000
_cell.angle_alpha   90.00
_cell.angle_beta   90.00
_cell.angle_gamma   90.00
#
_symmetry.space_group_name_H-M   'P 1'
#
loop_
_entity.id
_entity.type
_entity.pdbx_description
1 polymer ?
#
loop_
_entity_poly.entity_id
_entity_poly.type
_entity_poly.pdbx_seq_one_letter_code
_entity_poly.pdbx_strand_id
1 'polypeptide(L)'
;MIWQVAARRSTYKMLDKRSALYKAKRKIEKAKAQVRAKVEPPFRVIKRQFGYTKVRFRGLVRNTAQLVTLFALSNLWMARRHLLASAGEVRL
;
A
#
# COMPACT_ATOMS: atom_id res chain seq x y z
N MET A 1 8.52 -14.56 9.59
CA MET A 1 7.40 -13.60 9.59
C MET A 1 6.17 -14.29 9.01
N ILE A 2 5.10 -14.48 9.78
CA ILE A 2 3.91 -15.22 9.30
C ILE A 2 3.01 -14.25 8.53
N TRP A 3 2.80 -14.49 7.23
CA TRP A 3 1.86 -13.73 6.42
C TRP A 3 0.42 -14.02 6.86
N GLN A 4 -0.31 -12.98 7.28
CA GLN A 4 -1.66 -13.12 7.83
C GLN A 4 -2.70 -12.63 6.82
N VAL A 5 -3.44 -13.58 6.24
CA VAL A 5 -4.54 -13.26 5.31
C VAL A 5 -5.76 -12.75 6.09
N ALA A 6 -6.52 -11.87 5.45
CA ALA A 6 -7.75 -11.33 6.02
C ALA A 6 -8.81 -12.43 6.15
N ALA A 7 -9.46 -12.53 7.32
CA ALA A 7 -10.53 -13.48 7.52
C ALA A 7 -11.83 -12.99 6.83
N ARG A 8 -12.53 -13.88 6.13
CA ARG A 8 -13.85 -13.58 5.56
C ARG A 8 -14.84 -13.22 6.67
N ARG A 9 -15.59 -12.13 6.54
CA ARG A 9 -16.52 -11.66 7.58
C ARG A 9 -17.51 -12.73 8.08
N SER A 10 -17.95 -13.64 7.22
CA SER A 10 -18.89 -14.72 7.59
C SER A 10 -18.33 -15.68 8.64
N THR A 11 -17.02 -15.90 8.70
CA THR A 11 -16.42 -16.91 9.60
C THR A 11 -16.52 -16.55 11.07
N TYR A 12 -16.53 -15.26 11.40
CA TYR A 12 -16.67 -14.79 12.77
C TYR A 12 -18.01 -14.08 13.01
N LYS A 13 -18.86 -13.93 11.98
CA LYS A 13 -20.21 -13.36 12.13
C LYS A 13 -21.14 -14.25 12.96
N MET A 14 -20.85 -15.55 13.05
CA MET A 14 -21.59 -16.52 13.87
C MET A 14 -21.36 -16.33 15.37
N LEU A 15 -20.27 -15.64 15.77
CA LEU A 15 -20.04 -15.28 17.17
C LEU A 15 -21.00 -14.16 17.57
N ASP A 16 -21.51 -14.22 18.81
CA ASP A 16 -22.29 -13.12 19.34
C ASP A 16 -21.49 -11.81 19.32
N LYS A 17 -22.14 -10.71 18.92
CA LYS A 17 -21.50 -9.41 18.77
C LYS A 17 -21.00 -8.84 20.11
N ARG A 18 -21.60 -9.24 21.23
CA ARG A 18 -21.19 -8.80 22.57
C ARG A 18 -19.98 -9.59 23.07
N SER A 19 -19.77 -10.81 22.55
CA SER A 19 -18.63 -11.68 22.85
C SER A 19 -17.28 -10.97 22.67
N ALA A 20 -16.38 -11.19 23.63
CA ALA A 20 -15.01 -10.70 23.58
C ALA A 20 -14.25 -11.23 22.36
N LEU A 21 -14.50 -12.49 21.96
CA LEU A 21 -13.86 -13.11 20.80
C LEU A 21 -14.23 -12.42 19.48
N TYR A 22 -15.51 -12.03 19.31
CA TYR A 22 -15.96 -11.28 18.14
C TYR A 22 -15.26 -9.92 18.05
N LYS A 23 -15.19 -9.19 19.17
CA LYS A 23 -14.55 -7.87 19.24
C LYS A 23 -13.05 -7.97 18.96
N ALA A 24 -12.37 -8.97 19.51
CA ALA A 24 -10.95 -9.22 19.27
C ALA A 24 -10.67 -9.51 17.78
N LYS A 25 -11.40 -10.46 17.17
CA LYS A 25 -11.27 -10.77 15.73
C LYS A 25 -11.51 -9.53 14.87
N ARG A 26 -12.56 -8.76 15.15
CA ARG A 26 -12.85 -7.52 14.41
C ARG A 26 -11.71 -6.50 14.50
N LYS A 27 -11.08 -6.35 15.67
CA LYS A 27 -9.96 -5.42 15.87
C LYS A 27 -8.74 -5.85 15.05
N ILE A 28 -8.45 -7.16 15.02
CA ILE A 28 -7.36 -7.73 14.20
C ILE A 28 -7.60 -7.46 12.71
N GLU A 29 -8.80 -7.77 12.21
CA GLU A 29 -9.11 -7.56 10.79
C GLU A 29 -9.12 -6.07 10.41
N LYS A 30 -9.56 -5.19 11.33
CA LYS A 30 -9.45 -3.74 11.14
C LYS A 30 -7.99 -3.30 11.03
N ALA A 31 -7.10 -3.81 11.89
CA ALA A 31 -5.68 -3.50 11.83
C ALA A 31 -5.06 -3.96 10.50
N LYS A 32 -5.37 -5.18 10.04
CA LYS A 32 -4.94 -5.69 8.72
C LYS A 32 -5.42 -4.81 7.56
N ALA A 33 -6.65 -4.28 7.64
CA ALA A 33 -7.19 -3.37 6.64
C ALA A 33 -6.50 -1.99 6.68
N GLN A 34 -6.23 -1.45 7.88
CA GLN A 34 -5.51 -0.19 8.04
C GLN A 34 -4.08 -0.25 7.46
N VAL A 35 -3.37 -1.35 7.67
CA VAL A 35 -2.03 -1.54 7.08
C VAL A 35 -2.12 -1.57 5.54
N ARG A 36 -3.13 -2.24 4.97
CA ARG A 36 -3.35 -2.27 3.51
C ARG A 36 -3.69 -0.90 2.93
N ALA A 37 -4.56 -0.14 3.61
CA ALA A 37 -4.94 1.20 3.17
C ALA A 37 -3.72 2.15 3.07
N LYS A 38 -2.69 1.98 3.91
CA LYS A 38 -1.47 2.80 3.83
C LYS A 38 -0.66 2.58 2.56
N VAL A 39 -0.68 1.38 2.00
CA VAL A 39 0.11 1.05 0.79
C VAL A 39 -0.66 1.27 -0.50
N GLU A 40 -1.99 1.36 -0.47
CA GLU A 40 -2.81 1.61 -1.66
C GLU A 40 -2.39 2.86 -2.45
N PRO A 41 -2.08 4.02 -1.83
CA PRO A 41 -1.67 5.22 -2.56
C PRO A 41 -0.41 5.03 -3.43
N PRO A 42 0.75 4.54 -2.94
CA PRO A 42 1.92 4.33 -3.79
C PRO A 42 1.67 3.29 -4.88
N PHE A 43 0.91 2.21 -4.60
CA PHE A 43 0.53 1.24 -5.64
C PHE A 43 -0.33 1.89 -6.74
N ARG A 44 -1.24 2.80 -6.39
CA ARG A 44 -2.03 3.57 -7.37
C ARG A 44 -1.13 4.45 -8.23
N VAL A 45 -0.18 5.18 -7.63
CA VAL A 45 0.77 6.04 -8.36
C VAL A 45 1.58 5.20 -9.36
N ILE A 46 2.15 4.09 -8.91
CA ILE A 46 2.98 3.21 -9.76
C ILE A 46 2.16 2.65 -10.93
N LYS A 47 0.94 2.17 -10.69
CA LYS A 47 0.11 1.55 -11.73
C LYS A 47 -0.53 2.56 -12.68
N ARG A 48 -0.94 3.72 -12.19
CA ARG A 48 -1.68 4.72 -12.98
C ARG A 48 -0.80 5.83 -13.51
N GLN A 49 0.01 6.47 -12.66
CA GLN A 49 0.83 7.62 -13.05
C GLN A 49 2.09 7.19 -13.79
N PHE A 50 2.75 6.13 -13.33
CA PHE A 50 3.96 5.61 -13.97
C PHE A 50 3.67 4.48 -14.98
N GLY A 51 2.40 4.07 -15.13
CA GLY A 51 1.98 3.11 -16.14
C GLY A 51 2.51 1.68 -15.97
N TYR A 52 3.00 1.32 -14.78
CA TYR A 52 3.54 -0.02 -14.53
C TYR A 52 2.41 -1.06 -14.39
N THR A 53 1.97 -1.58 -15.52
CA THR A 53 0.86 -2.55 -15.64
C THR A 53 1.34 -3.98 -15.90
N LYS A 54 2.47 -4.15 -16.59
CA LYS A 54 3.10 -5.42 -16.92
C LYS A 54 4.62 -5.33 -16.74
N VAL A 55 5.25 -6.46 -16.46
CA VAL A 55 6.72 -6.58 -16.46
C VAL A 55 7.24 -6.35 -17.87
N ARG A 56 8.33 -5.59 -18.01
CA ARG A 56 8.89 -5.22 -19.32
C ARG A 56 10.14 -6.02 -19.66
N PHE A 57 10.93 -6.41 -18.66
CA PHE A 57 12.23 -7.03 -18.88
C PHE A 57 12.17 -8.56 -18.81
N ARG A 58 13.00 -9.22 -19.63
CA ARG A 58 13.27 -10.66 -19.51
C ARG A 58 14.29 -10.87 -18.40
N GLY A 59 13.81 -11.15 -17.19
CA GLY A 59 14.66 -11.47 -16.03
C GLY A 59 14.19 -10.80 -14.74
N LEU A 60 14.21 -11.55 -13.63
CA LEU A 60 13.69 -11.09 -12.34
C LEU A 60 14.47 -9.89 -11.80
N VAL A 61 15.81 -9.92 -11.89
CA VAL A 61 16.70 -8.88 -11.35
C VAL A 61 16.36 -7.50 -11.91
N ARG A 62 16.19 -7.37 -13.23
CA ARG A 62 15.87 -6.08 -13.88
C ARG A 62 14.48 -5.57 -13.52
N ASN A 63 13.50 -6.47 -13.42
CA ASN A 63 12.15 -6.08 -12.99
C ASN A 63 12.11 -5.67 -11.50
N THR A 64 12.88 -6.35 -10.64
CA THR A 64 13.00 -5.97 -9.23
C THR A 64 13.65 -4.60 -9.07
N ALA A 65 14.76 -4.34 -9.78
CA ALA A 65 15.40 -3.02 -9.79
C ALA A 65 14.42 -1.93 -10.26
N GLN A 66 13.68 -2.18 -11.35
CA GLN A 66 12.65 -1.25 -11.84
C GLN A 66 11.57 -0.98 -10.78
N LEU A 67 11.05 -2.02 -10.12
CA LEU A 67 10.06 -1.88 -9.07
C LEU A 67 10.57 -1.04 -7.89
N VAL A 68 11.78 -1.32 -7.41
CA VAL A 68 12.40 -0.56 -6.30
C VAL A 68 12.53 0.92 -6.67
N THR A 69 13.00 1.21 -7.88
CA THR A 69 13.10 2.60 -8.38
C THR A 69 11.73 3.27 -8.45
N LEU A 70 10.70 2.58 -8.97
CA LEU A 70 9.33 3.12 -9.03
C LEU A 70 8.75 3.40 -7.66
N PHE A 71 9.04 2.57 -6.66
CA PHE A 71 8.64 2.84 -5.28
C PHE A 71 9.33 4.07 -4.70
N ALA A 72 10.64 4.24 -4.92
CA ALA A 72 11.36 5.45 -4.51
C ALA A 72 10.78 6.71 -5.17
N LEU A 73 10.52 6.67 -6.48
CA LEU A 73 9.89 7.76 -7.21
C LEU A 73 8.44 8.01 -6.75
N SER A 74 7.70 6.98 -6.35
CA SER A 74 6.33 7.14 -5.84
C SER A 74 6.31 7.92 -4.53
N ASN A 75 7.31 7.73 -3.66
CA ASN A 75 7.44 8.52 -2.43
C ASN A 75 7.69 10.00 -2.75
N LEU A 76 8.57 10.29 -3.71
CA LEU A 76 8.81 11.67 -4.19
C LEU A 76 7.53 12.28 -4.78
N TRP A 77 6.81 11.52 -5.60
CA TRP A 77 5.55 11.97 -6.19
C TRP A 77 4.49 12.30 -5.13
N MET A 78 4.38 11.47 -4.09
CA MET A 78 3.46 11.71 -2.97
C MET A 78 3.87 12.93 -2.13
N ALA A 79 5.17 13.17 -1.95
CA ALA A 79 5.69 14.33 -1.24
C ALA A 79 5.71 15.62 -2.09
N ARG A 80 5.42 15.54 -3.40
CA ARG A 80 5.53 16.65 -4.37
C ARG A 80 4.92 17.96 -3.88
N ARG A 81 3.73 17.93 -3.27
CA ARG A 81 3.08 19.16 -2.78
C ARG A 81 3.89 19.86 -1.69
N HIS A 82 4.48 19.09 -0.78
CA HIS A 82 5.34 19.62 0.27
C HIS A 82 6.67 20.10 -0.31
N LEU A 83 7.28 19.28 -1.17
CA LEU A 83 8.58 19.60 -1.80
C LEU A 83 8.51 20.87 -2.63
N LEU A 84 7.45 21.06 -3.42
CA LEU A 84 7.24 22.27 -4.23
C LEU A 84 6.88 23.50 -3.38
N ALA A 85 6.25 23.31 -2.22
CA ALA A 85 5.98 24.42 -1.31
C ALA A 85 7.24 24.89 -0.56
N SER A 86 8.18 23.97 -0.31
CA SER A 86 9.48 24.26 0.33
C SER A 86 10.57 24.69 -0.65
N ALA A 87 10.43 24.36 -1.93
CA ALA A 87 11.34 24.84 -2.97
C ALA A 87 11.01 26.31 -3.23
N GLY A 88 11.81 27.22 -2.66
CA GLY A 88 11.79 28.63 -3.05
C GLY A 88 11.97 28.78 -4.57
N GLU A 89 11.56 29.94 -5.12
CA GLU A 89 11.56 30.21 -6.56
C GLU A 89 12.79 29.61 -7.26
N VAL A 90 12.53 28.67 -8.16
CA VAL A 90 13.55 28.16 -9.06
C VAL A 90 13.91 29.33 -9.97
N ARG A 91 14.98 30.03 -9.62
CA ARG A 91 15.60 31.02 -10.50
C ARG A 91 16.09 30.27 -11.74
N LEU A 92 15.33 30.39 -12.82
CA LEU A 92 15.73 30.02 -14.16
C LEU A 92 16.67 31.09 -14.73
#